data_AF-A0A8S3I9E4-F1
#
_entry.id   AF-A0A8S3I9E4-F1
#
_cell.length_a   1.000
_cell.length_b   1.000
_cell.length_c   1.000
_cell.angle_alpha   90.00
_cell.angle_beta   90.00
_cell.angle_gamma   90.00
#
_symmetry.space_group_name_H-M   'P 1'
#
loop_
_entity.id
_entity.type
_entity.pdbx_description
1 polymer ?
#
loop_
_entity_poly.entity_id
_entity_poly.type
_entity_poly.pdbx_seq_one_letter_code
_entity_poly.pdbx_strand_id
1 'polypeptide(L)'
;MCNLDIDEVASTLLVPVILFSPDRSNIVDLELVKHLQTKYVTLLQKYMYWRYGVEQTENIYPKLLLQIITLRTLSLAHSEVIQKVMPTSSVNPLVQEVAAKPEVLNKSASDRMDETENFTSGDLI
;
A
#
# COMPACT_ATOMS: atom_id res chain seq x y z
N MET A 1 -6.62 16.65 -3.84
CA MET A 1 -7.76 16.53 -2.91
C MET A 1 -8.67 17.76 -2.88
N CYS A 2 -8.27 18.91 -3.45
CA CYS A 2 -8.95 20.20 -3.26
C CYS A 2 -10.24 20.46 -4.08
N ASN A 3 -10.94 19.43 -4.58
CA ASN A 3 -12.14 19.62 -5.43
C ASN A 3 -13.37 18.83 -4.99
N LEU A 4 -13.28 18.04 -3.92
CA LEU A 4 -14.46 17.50 -3.27
C LEU A 4 -14.60 18.21 -1.93
N ASP A 5 -15.76 18.78 -1.67
CA ASP A 5 -16.10 19.50 -0.44
C ASP A 5 -16.39 18.48 0.69
N ILE A 6 -15.36 17.70 1.04
CA ILE A 6 -15.41 16.63 2.04
C ILE A 6 -14.88 17.12 3.36
N ASP A 7 -15.56 16.69 4.41
CA ASP A 7 -15.26 17.03 5.78
C ASP A 7 -13.96 16.35 6.25
N GLU A 8 -13.32 16.93 7.26
CA GLU A 8 -12.05 16.45 7.81
C GLU A 8 -12.16 15.00 8.34
N VAL A 9 -13.33 14.62 8.84
CA VAL A 9 -13.59 13.25 9.30
C VAL A 9 -13.58 12.27 8.12
N ALA A 10 -14.15 12.65 6.97
CA ALA A 10 -14.18 11.81 5.78
C ALA A 10 -12.79 11.65 5.17
N SER A 11 -11.97 12.71 5.17
CA SER A 11 -10.58 12.63 4.70
C SER A 11 -9.71 11.79 5.64
N THR A 12 -9.93 11.89 6.96
CA THR A 12 -9.25 11.07 7.97
C THR A 12 -9.61 9.59 7.84
N LEU A 13 -10.88 9.26 7.59
CA LEU A 13 -11.33 7.88 7.33
C LEU A 13 -10.80 7.31 6.01
N LEU A 14 -10.40 8.16 5.07
CA LEU A 14 -9.78 7.74 3.81
C LEU A 14 -8.38 7.14 4.03
N VAL A 15 -7.63 7.67 5.00
CA VAL A 15 -6.26 7.22 5.32
C VAL A 15 -6.19 5.71 5.62
N PRO A 16 -6.98 5.14 6.56
CA PRO A 16 -6.94 3.72 6.83
C PRO A 16 -7.44 2.88 5.65
N VAL A 17 -8.39 3.37 4.84
CA VAL A 17 -8.84 2.67 3.61
C VAL A 17 -7.70 2.50 2.62
N ILE A 18 -6.85 3.53 2.47
CA ILE A 18 -5.65 3.49 1.64
C ILE A 18 -4.57 2.62 2.27
N LEU A 19 -4.40 2.70 3.60
CA LEU A 19 -3.39 1.96 4.34
C LEU A 19 -3.60 0.45 4.25
N PHE A 20 -4.83 -0.02 4.46
CA PHE A 20 -5.20 -1.43 4.39
C PHE A 20 -5.49 -1.91 2.96
N SER A 21 -4.78 -1.36 1.97
CA SER A 21 -4.95 -1.81 0.60
C SER A 21 -4.33 -3.21 0.39
N PRO A 22 -5.09 -4.20 -0.10
CA PRO A 22 -4.59 -5.55 -0.36
C PRO A 22 -3.60 -5.63 -1.54
N ASP A 23 -3.44 -4.54 -2.31
CA ASP A 23 -2.55 -4.48 -3.47
C ASP A 23 -1.06 -4.31 -3.12
N ARG A 24 -0.68 -4.39 -1.84
CA ARG A 24 0.74 -4.35 -1.44
C ARG A 24 1.35 -5.73 -1.67
N SER A 25 2.52 -5.77 -2.32
CA SER A 25 3.34 -6.98 -2.39
C SER A 25 3.82 -7.38 -0.99
N ASN A 26 3.88 -8.68 -0.69
CA ASN A 26 4.37 -9.27 0.57
C ASN A 26 3.41 -9.20 1.76
N ILE A 27 2.09 -9.20 1.55
CA ILE A 27 1.13 -9.31 2.65
C ILE A 27 1.09 -10.77 3.13
N VAL A 28 1.42 -10.99 4.41
CA VAL A 28 1.36 -12.31 5.07
C VAL A 28 -0.08 -12.77 5.26
N ASP A 29 -0.95 -11.89 5.75
CA ASP A 29 -2.37 -12.19 6.00
C ASP A 29 -3.27 -11.27 5.16
N LEU A 30 -3.52 -11.70 3.93
CA LEU A 30 -4.32 -10.95 2.96
C LEU A 30 -5.79 -10.84 3.39
N GLU A 31 -6.32 -11.85 4.05
CA GLU A 31 -7.73 -11.89 4.47
C GLU A 31 -7.99 -10.93 5.62
N LEU A 32 -7.07 -10.82 6.58
CA LEU A 32 -7.16 -9.82 7.64
C LEU A 32 -7.10 -8.39 7.08
N VAL A 33 -6.20 -8.12 6.13
CA VAL A 33 -6.08 -6.80 5.49
C VAL A 33 -7.36 -6.45 4.73
N LYS A 34 -7.92 -7.38 3.94
CA LYS A 34 -9.21 -7.18 3.28
C LYS A 34 -10.32 -6.92 4.28
N HIS A 35 -10.40 -7.70 5.36
CA HIS A 35 -11.45 -7.53 6.38
C HIS A 35 -11.39 -6.15 7.03
N LEU A 36 -10.19 -5.70 7.40
CA LEU A 36 -9.99 -4.36 7.96
C LEU A 36 -10.37 -3.28 6.94
N GLN A 37 -9.93 -3.43 5.68
CA GLN A 37 -10.28 -2.50 4.62
C GLN A 37 -11.80 -2.40 4.44
N THR A 38 -12.50 -3.54 4.34
CA THR A 38 -13.96 -3.59 4.21
C THR A 38 -14.64 -2.89 5.39
N LYS A 39 -14.14 -3.06 6.61
CA LYS A 39 -14.68 -2.40 7.81
C LYS A 39 -14.57 -0.87 7.71
N TYR A 40 -13.43 -0.34 7.31
CA TYR A 40 -13.23 1.10 7.15
C TYR A 40 -13.98 1.69 5.96
N VAL A 41 -14.04 0.96 4.84
CA VAL A 41 -14.85 1.35 3.67
C VAL A 41 -16.32 1.44 4.03
N THR A 42 -16.85 0.43 4.74
CA THR A 42 -18.24 0.43 5.22
C THR A 42 -18.50 1.58 6.18
N LEU A 43 -17.55 1.88 7.07
CA LEU A 43 -17.65 2.99 8.01
C LEU A 43 -17.69 4.34 7.30
N LEU A 44 -16.80 4.55 6.31
CA LEU A 44 -16.78 5.76 5.49
C LEU A 44 -18.09 5.94 4.72
N GLN A 45 -18.60 4.88 4.11
CA GLN A 45 -19.85 4.93 3.37
C GLN A 45 -21.04 5.29 4.29
N LYS A 46 -21.14 4.66 5.46
CA LYS A 46 -22.16 4.98 6.47
C LYS A 46 -22.04 6.41 6.99
N TYR A 47 -20.82 6.87 7.25
CA TYR A 47 -20.56 8.25 7.67
C TYR A 47 -21.05 9.24 6.63
N MET A 48 -20.74 9.01 5.35
CA MET A 48 -21.17 9.90 4.29
C MET A 48 -22.68 9.90 4.09
N TYR A 49 -23.34 8.73 4.13
CA TYR A 49 -24.79 8.66 4.10
C TYR A 49 -25.45 9.47 5.23
N TRP A 50 -24.90 9.39 6.44
CA TRP A 50 -25.40 10.15 7.58
C TRP A 50 -25.13 11.66 7.45
N ARG A 51 -23.97 12.05 6.93
CA ARG A 51 -23.52 13.46 6.90
C ARG A 51 -24.04 14.27 5.71
N TYR A 52 -24.12 13.65 4.53
CA TYR A 52 -24.44 14.30 3.25
C TYR A 52 -25.79 13.87 2.68
N GLY A 53 -26.37 12.78 3.19
CA GLY A 53 -27.58 12.17 2.63
C GLY A 53 -27.29 11.24 1.46
N VAL A 54 -28.31 10.48 1.04
CA VAL A 54 -28.19 9.40 0.03
C VAL A 54 -27.75 9.95 -1.33
N GLU A 55 -28.46 10.95 -1.86
CA GLU A 55 -28.21 11.48 -3.21
C GLU A 55 -26.81 12.09 -3.37
N GLN A 56 -26.36 12.88 -2.38
CA GLN A 56 -25.02 13.47 -2.43
C GLN A 56 -23.93 12.41 -2.26
N THR A 57 -24.15 11.42 -1.39
CA THR A 57 -23.17 10.33 -1.17
C THR A 57 -22.97 9.52 -2.44
N GLU A 58 -24.04 9.18 -3.16
CA GLU A 58 -23.94 8.44 -4.42
C GLU A 58 -23.16 9.20 -5.51
N ASN A 59 -23.13 10.53 -5.46
CA ASN A 59 -22.36 11.35 -6.39
C ASN A 59 -20.90 11.57 -5.95
N ILE A 60 -20.68 11.84 -4.67
CA ILE A 60 -19.38 12.20 -4.09
C ILE A 60 -18.51 10.97 -3.84
N TYR A 61 -19.10 9.85 -3.40
CA TYR A 61 -18.35 8.66 -3.01
C TYR A 61 -17.55 8.03 -4.16
N PRO A 62 -18.08 7.84 -5.38
CA PRO A 62 -17.29 7.31 -6.49
C PRO A 62 -16.13 8.25 -6.87
N LYS A 63 -16.37 9.56 -6.83
CA LYS A 63 -15.33 10.58 -7.09
C LYS A 63 -14.23 10.53 -6.03
N LEU A 64 -14.61 10.30 -4.78
CA LEU A 64 -13.69 10.16 -3.66
C LEU A 64 -12.83 8.90 -3.80
N LEU A 65 -13.44 7.76 -4.15
CA LEU A 65 -12.70 6.52 -4.44
C LEU A 65 -11.76 6.68 -5.64
N LEU A 66 -12.18 7.40 -6.69
CA LEU A 66 -11.32 7.67 -7.84
C LEU A 66 -10.11 8.52 -7.46
N GLN A 67 -10.27 9.52 -6.58
CA GLN A 67 -9.15 10.31 -6.06
C GLN A 67 -8.11 9.44 -5.35
N ILE A 68 -8.52 8.39 -4.63
CA ILE A 68 -7.61 7.43 -4.00
C ILE A 68 -6.71 6.78 -5.07
N ILE A 69 -7.32 6.32 -6.17
CA ILE A 69 -6.59 5.69 -7.27
C ILE A 69 -5.63 6.69 -7.90
N THR A 70 -6.06 7.93 -8.14
CA THR A 70 -5.22 9.00 -8.68
C THR A 70 -4.04 9.30 -7.77
N LEU A 71 -4.25 9.38 -6.44
CA LEU A 71 -3.18 9.57 -5.47
C LEU A 71 -2.18 8.42 -5.45
N ARG A 72 -2.66 7.18 -5.61
CA ARG A 72 -1.77 6.01 -5.73
C ARG A 72 -0.90 6.11 -6.98
N THR A 73 -1.47 6.45 -8.13
CA THR A 73 -0.71 6.63 -9.38
C THR A 73 0.32 7.75 -9.23
N LEU A 74 -0.06 8.87 -8.61
CA LEU A 74 0.85 9.97 -8.32
C LEU A 74 1.97 9.54 -7.35
N SER A 75 1.64 8.79 -6.30
CA SER A 75 2.61 8.26 -5.34
C SER A 75 3.62 7.33 -6.01
N LEU A 76 3.19 6.49 -6.95
CA LEU A 76 4.08 5.61 -7.72
C LEU A 76 4.99 6.43 -8.64
N ALA A 77 4.44 7.39 -9.38
CA ALA A 77 5.23 8.29 -10.23
C ALA A 77 6.25 9.09 -9.41
N HIS A 78 5.85 9.58 -8.23
CA HIS A 78 6.74 10.29 -7.31
C HIS A 78 7.83 9.38 -6.75
N SER A 79 7.52 8.12 -6.42
CA SER A 79 8.51 7.14 -5.97
C SER A 79 9.54 6.84 -7.06
N GLU A 80 9.11 6.75 -8.32
CA GLU A 80 10.01 6.56 -9.47
C GLU A 80 10.92 7.77 -9.69
N VAL A 81 10.38 8.99 -9.58
CA VAL A 81 11.18 10.23 -9.66
C VAL A 81 12.18 10.31 -8.51
N ILE A 82 11.75 10.00 -7.29
CA ILE A 82 12.62 9.89 -6.11
C ILE A 82 13.76 8.91 -6.41
N GLN A 83 13.50 7.70 -6.88
CA GLN A 83 14.56 6.74 -7.19
C GLN A 83 15.56 7.24 -8.24
N LYS A 84 15.10 8.00 -9.24
CA LYS A 84 15.97 8.59 -10.28
C LYS A 84 16.78 9.79 -9.79
N VAL A 85 16.28 10.54 -8.80
CA VAL A 85 16.88 11.81 -8.32
C VAL A 85 17.66 11.64 -6.99
N MET A 86 17.41 10.57 -6.23
CA MET A 86 18.02 10.28 -4.93
C MET A 86 19.53 9.90 -4.90
N PRO A 87 20.23 9.48 -5.99
CA PRO A 87 21.65 9.17 -5.86
C PRO A 87 22.54 10.40 -5.57
N THR A 88 22.02 11.63 -5.69
CA THR A 88 22.80 12.88 -5.60
C THR A 88 22.58 13.72 -4.35
N SER A 89 21.66 13.36 -3.44
CA SER A 89 21.39 14.16 -2.24
C SER A 89 21.40 13.31 -0.98
N SER A 90 21.95 13.86 0.11
CA SER A 90 22.12 13.22 1.41
C SER A 90 20.76 13.03 2.11
N VAL A 91 20.00 12.03 1.67
CA VAL A 91 18.65 11.80 2.15
C VAL A 91 18.66 10.90 3.38
N ASN A 92 17.76 11.16 4.33
CA ASN A 92 17.60 10.39 5.56
C ASN A 92 17.39 8.89 5.26
N PRO A 93 18.08 7.98 5.98
CA PRO A 93 18.05 6.53 5.71
C PRO A 93 16.63 5.94 5.73
N LEU A 94 15.71 6.48 6.54
CA LEU A 94 14.31 6.00 6.61
C LEU A 94 13.54 6.28 5.31
N VAL A 95 13.80 7.41 4.67
CA VAL A 95 13.16 7.77 3.39
C VAL A 95 13.66 6.86 2.29
N GLN A 96 14.94 6.49 2.35
CA GLN A 96 15.56 5.56 1.40
C GLN A 96 14.96 4.16 1.52
N GLU A 97 14.77 3.65 2.74
CA GLU A 97 14.16 2.33 2.99
C GLU A 97 12.70 2.27 2.52
N VAL A 98 11.90 3.31 2.78
CA VAL A 98 10.49 3.36 2.37
C VAL A 98 10.34 3.54 0.85
N ALA A 99 11.25 4.28 0.20
CA ALA A 99 11.17 4.57 -1.25
C ALA A 99 11.79 3.48 -2.14
N ALA A 100 12.71 2.65 -1.63
CA ALA A 100 13.43 1.66 -2.43
C ALA A 100 12.60 0.46 -2.89
N LYS A 101 11.34 0.31 -2.43
CA LYS A 101 10.46 -0.86 -2.65
C LYS A 101 11.00 -2.17 -2.02
N PRO A 102 10.10 -3.12 -1.71
CA PRO A 102 10.32 -4.22 -0.76
C PRO A 102 10.86 -5.49 -1.45
N GLU A 103 11.88 -5.38 -2.30
CA GLU A 103 12.47 -6.55 -2.99
C GLU A 103 13.60 -7.22 -2.20
N VAL A 104 14.09 -6.60 -1.12
CA VAL A 104 15.30 -7.08 -0.44
C VAL A 104 15.03 -8.19 0.60
N LEU A 105 13.79 -8.45 0.99
CA LEU A 105 13.48 -9.46 2.02
C LEU A 105 13.30 -10.89 1.49
N ASN A 106 13.11 -11.09 0.17
CA ASN A 106 12.97 -12.44 -0.39
C ASN A 106 14.29 -13.04 -0.90
N LYS A 107 15.38 -12.27 -0.99
CA LYS A 107 16.66 -12.81 -1.47
C LYS A 107 17.43 -13.58 -0.38
N SER A 108 17.17 -13.31 0.90
CA SER A 108 17.82 -14.00 2.02
C SER A 108 17.20 -15.36 2.37
N ALA A 109 16.04 -15.71 1.81
CA ALA A 109 15.42 -17.02 1.99
C ALA A 109 15.81 -18.03 0.89
N SER A 110 16.09 -17.56 -0.33
CA SER A 110 16.48 -18.44 -1.44
C SER A 110 17.95 -18.84 -1.41
N ASP A 111 18.82 -18.05 -0.77
CA ASP A 111 20.28 -18.31 -0.73
C ASP A 111 20.72 -19.26 0.40
N ARG A 112 19.79 -19.79 1.20
CA ARG A 112 20.09 -20.75 2.27
C ARG A 112 19.81 -22.22 1.93
N MET A 113 19.30 -22.51 0.72
CA MET A 113 18.98 -23.88 0.31
C MET A 113 20.02 -24.53 -0.61
N ASP A 114 21.06 -23.79 -1.04
CA ASP A 114 22.05 -24.32 -2.01
C ASP A 114 23.35 -24.84 -1.36
N GLU A 115 23.50 -24.75 -0.02
CA GLU A 115 24.69 -25.28 0.69
C GLU A 115 24.48 -26.66 1.34
N THR A 116 23.29 -27.27 1.26
CA THR A 116 23.04 -28.57 1.89
C THR A 116 23.10 -29.80 0.96
N GLU A 117 23.32 -29.64 -0.35
CA GLU A 117 23.40 -30.79 -1.28
C GLU A 117 24.84 -31.25 -1.63
N ASN A 118 25.86 -30.74 -0.94
CA ASN A 118 27.26 -31.13 -1.20
C ASN A 118 27.88 -32.09 -0.16
N PHE A 119 27.06 -32.95 0.48
CA PHE A 119 27.59 -33.90 1.47
C PHE A 119 26.96 -35.29 1.49
N THR A 120 26.46 -35.84 0.36
CA THR A 120 26.18 -37.29 0.27
C THR A 120 26.33 -37.81 -1.17
N SER A 121 27.56 -37.93 -1.67
CA SER A 121 27.91 -38.92 -2.71
C SER A 121 29.42 -39.10 -2.73
N GLY A 122 29.89 -39.86 -1.74
CA GLY A 122 31.27 -40.27 -1.57
C GLY A 122 31.30 -41.52 -0.71
N ASP A 123 30.59 -42.57 -1.14
CA ASP A 123 30.91 -43.96 -0.80
C ASP A 123 30.02 -44.90 -1.61
N LEU A 124 30.63 -46.01 -2.08
CA LEU A 124 30.09 -47.12 -2.89
C LEU A 124 30.25 -46.96 -4.42
N ILE A 125 31.46 -47.21 -4.95
CA ILE A 125 32.00 -48.53 -5.36
C ILE A 125 33.40 -48.31 -5.94
#